data_AF-A0A1Q8RTA8-F1
#
_entry.id   AF-A0A1Q8RTA8-F1
#
_cell.length_a   1.000
_cell.length_b   1.000
_cell.length_c   1.000
_cell.angle_alpha   90.00
_cell.angle_beta   90.00
_cell.angle_gamma   90.00
#
_symmetry.space_group_name_H-M   'P 1'
#
loop_
_entity.id
_entity.type
_entity.pdbx_description
1 polymer ?
#
loop_
_entity_poly.entity_id
_entity_poly.type
_entity_poly.pdbx_seq_one_letter_code
_entity_poly.pdbx_strand_id
1 'polypeptide(L)'
;MPNTLLKLIFLATSASAYWLPETLGKDQFKTCVVPKSKGDDAPTIISTVKSCGSNSRVVFSAGTEYSLLTPLKFSGLTNVEFLIQGNLTLSDSPTAVAAVVGNRTIYPGHWITVSNSNGVTFTASTSQGGGWFLAHGDKWWPNANDSSDSGRPHFFSFGVTGLRLRGIKVLNPVAWVFSLGGNDVYMTDTVLDARSMKDFPFNTDGIDVGGSNVVIDGWTSHNGDDIINVSPPAVNVTMRNIVAYGTHGISVSCASGSGSGYLFENAEIHDSLLGARFKGSLGTTCQISDVTWRNMTITNTAYPIHFIENYVDQEKGAAGKDASLAAFAKNFRWEKITAHTGTSLKDGSCISNPCWSHTTGESTKKAMYIICKDAAHCQDFHFSDITLVAADGSAGEMQCVGLEGASGLGIPCTNGTLTVSK
;
A
#
# COMPACT_ATOMS: atom_id res chain seq x y z
N MET A 1 9.13 20.71 25.80
CA MET A 1 10.40 20.00 25.53
C MET A 1 10.68 20.13 24.04
N PRO A 2 11.90 20.46 23.61
CA PRO A 2 12.14 20.99 22.27
C PRO A 2 11.99 19.93 21.17
N ASN A 3 11.31 20.35 20.09
CA ASN A 3 11.11 19.62 18.84
C ASN A 3 12.41 19.03 18.28
N THR A 4 12.53 17.71 18.27
CA THR A 4 13.52 16.99 17.48
C THR A 4 13.03 16.89 16.04
N LEU A 5 13.48 17.82 15.21
CA LEU A 5 13.33 17.78 13.76
C LEU A 5 14.19 16.62 13.21
N LEU A 6 13.56 15.49 12.90
CA LEU A 6 14.23 14.33 12.31
C LEU A 6 14.66 14.71 10.87
N LYS A 7 15.97 14.78 10.64
CA LYS A 7 16.52 14.97 9.29
C LYS A 7 16.36 13.67 8.50
N LEU A 8 15.40 13.64 7.56
CA LEU A 8 15.34 12.57 6.56
C LEU A 8 16.61 12.62 5.70
N ILE A 9 17.41 11.57 5.76
CA ILE A 9 18.51 11.33 4.83
C ILE A 9 17.94 10.52 3.67
N PHE A 10 17.81 11.15 2.50
CA PHE A 10 17.49 10.43 1.27
C PHE A 10 18.71 9.60 0.85
N LEU A 11 18.60 8.28 0.93
CA LEU A 11 19.55 7.35 0.34
C LEU A 11 19.30 7.33 -1.17
N ALA A 12 20.21 7.92 -1.95
CA ALA A 12 20.16 7.85 -3.40
C ALA A 12 20.41 6.40 -3.84
N THR A 13 19.37 5.72 -4.31
CA THR A 13 19.48 4.39 -4.90
C THR A 13 19.95 4.51 -6.35
N SER A 14 20.89 3.64 -6.74
CA SER A 14 21.41 3.55 -8.10
C SER A 14 20.29 3.11 -9.04
N ALA A 15 19.79 4.07 -9.82
CA ALA A 15 18.72 3.87 -10.79
C ALA A 15 19.14 2.83 -11.85
N SER A 16 18.45 1.69 -11.86
CA SER A 16 18.42 0.80 -13.01
C SER A 16 17.92 1.61 -14.22
N ALA A 17 18.66 1.54 -15.33
CA ALA A 17 18.37 2.31 -16.54
C ALA A 17 17.01 1.88 -17.12
N TYR A 18 15.96 2.67 -16.83
CA TYR A 18 14.65 2.53 -17.42
C TYR A 18 14.44 3.62 -18.48
N TRP A 19 13.91 3.22 -19.64
CA TRP A 19 13.53 4.08 -20.75
C TRP A 19 12.69 5.27 -20.25
N LEU A 20 13.23 6.47 -20.45
CA LEU A 20 12.55 7.73 -20.15
C LEU A 20 12.33 8.51 -21.44
N PRO A 21 11.33 9.40 -21.50
CA PRO A 21 11.36 10.49 -22.48
C PRO A 21 12.66 11.29 -22.40
N GLU A 22 13.29 11.39 -21.23
CA GLU A 22 14.61 12.02 -21.02
C GLU A 22 15.79 11.25 -21.63
N THR A 23 15.62 9.95 -21.91
CA THR A 23 16.60 9.17 -22.69
C THR A 23 16.47 9.42 -24.20
N LEU A 24 15.37 10.04 -24.63
CA LEU A 24 15.25 10.56 -26.00
C LEU A 24 15.88 11.95 -26.06
N GLY A 25 16.54 12.25 -27.18
CA GLY A 25 17.09 13.60 -27.40
C GLY A 25 15.98 14.66 -27.30
N LYS A 26 16.32 15.88 -26.85
CA LYS A 26 15.35 16.99 -26.69
C LYS A 26 14.50 17.27 -27.92
N ASP A 27 15.04 16.99 -29.11
CA ASP A 27 14.36 17.20 -30.39
C ASP A 27 13.36 16.09 -30.74
N GLN A 28 13.30 15.01 -29.96
CA GLN A 28 12.45 13.84 -30.20
C GLN A 28 11.23 13.77 -29.26
N PHE A 29 11.06 14.70 -28.33
CA PHE A 29 9.89 14.74 -27.45
C PHE A 29 9.15 16.09 -27.50
N LYS A 30 7.83 16.05 -27.68
CA LYS A 30 6.97 17.25 -27.69
C LYS A 30 6.66 17.68 -26.25
N THR A 31 6.79 18.96 -25.92
CA THR A 31 6.40 19.48 -24.60
C THR A 31 5.11 20.30 -24.70
N CYS A 32 4.14 20.02 -23.83
CA CYS A 32 2.88 20.77 -23.73
C CYS A 32 2.65 21.19 -22.28
N VAL A 33 2.49 22.48 -22.04
CA VAL A 33 2.17 23.02 -20.71
C VAL A 33 0.66 23.04 -20.55
N VAL A 34 0.15 22.49 -19.44
CA VAL A 34 -1.27 22.50 -19.11
C VAL A 34 -1.70 23.91 -18.70
N PRO A 35 -2.61 24.56 -19.43
CA PRO A 35 -3.19 25.85 -19.02
C PRO A 35 -4.05 25.70 -17.75
N LYS A 36 -3.99 26.68 -16.84
CA LYS A 36 -4.92 26.76 -15.71
C LYS A 36 -6.26 27.36 -16.15
N SER A 37 -7.35 26.75 -15.72
CA SER A 37 -8.74 27.21 -15.90
C SER A 37 -9.23 27.99 -14.66
N LYS A 38 -10.40 28.64 -14.75
CA LYS A 38 -11.02 29.33 -13.59
C LYS A 38 -11.84 28.39 -12.67
N GLY A 39 -11.92 27.10 -12.98
CA GLY A 39 -12.70 26.12 -12.24
C GLY A 39 -12.05 24.75 -12.34
N ASP A 40 -12.81 23.75 -12.75
CA ASP A 40 -12.29 22.40 -13.02
C ASP A 40 -11.23 22.43 -14.15
N ASP A 41 -10.04 21.92 -13.86
CA ASP A 41 -8.94 21.82 -14.80
C ASP A 41 -8.95 20.50 -15.57
N ALA A 42 -9.75 19.51 -15.15
CA ALA A 42 -9.77 18.19 -15.78
C ALA A 42 -10.02 18.23 -17.30
N PRO A 43 -10.99 19.01 -17.85
CA PRO A 43 -11.18 19.11 -19.30
C PRO A 43 -9.96 19.69 -20.06
N THR A 44 -9.28 20.67 -19.46
CA THR A 44 -8.08 21.29 -20.05
C THR A 44 -6.90 20.33 -19.99
N ILE A 45 -6.76 19.56 -18.92
CA ILE A 45 -5.74 18.51 -18.80
C ILE A 45 -5.97 17.44 -19.88
N ILE A 46 -7.20 16.91 -19.99
CA ILE A 46 -7.56 15.88 -20.97
C ILE A 46 -7.29 16.34 -22.40
N SER A 47 -7.69 17.56 -22.75
CA SER A 47 -7.43 18.11 -24.10
C SER A 47 -5.94 18.38 -24.36
N THR A 48 -5.18 18.82 -23.35
CA THR A 48 -3.73 19.01 -23.46
C THR A 48 -3.02 17.68 -23.71
N VAL A 49 -3.32 16.63 -22.93
CA VAL A 49 -2.72 15.29 -23.11
C VAL A 49 -3.04 14.74 -24.51
N LYS A 50 -4.31 14.83 -24.93
CA LYS A 50 -4.73 14.36 -26.26
C LYS A 50 -4.01 15.08 -27.40
N SER A 51 -3.85 16.41 -27.30
CA SER A 51 -3.18 17.21 -28.33
C SER A 51 -1.65 17.11 -28.28
N CYS A 52 -1.07 16.74 -27.13
CA CYS A 52 0.36 16.48 -27.02
C CYS A 52 0.74 15.17 -27.71
N GLY A 53 -0.10 14.14 -27.59
CA GLY A 53 0.10 12.87 -28.29
C GLY A 53 1.27 12.07 -27.74
N SER A 54 1.73 11.09 -28.51
CA SER A 54 2.83 10.19 -28.11
C SER A 54 4.19 10.87 -28.09
N ASN A 55 5.15 10.28 -27.38
CA ASN A 55 6.51 10.81 -27.23
C ASN A 55 6.50 12.25 -26.71
N SER A 56 5.81 12.47 -25.59
CA SER A 56 5.53 13.81 -25.11
C SER A 56 5.69 13.98 -23.61
N ARG A 57 5.85 15.24 -23.21
CA ARG A 57 5.91 15.71 -21.83
C ARG A 57 4.79 16.72 -21.60
N VAL A 58 3.89 16.39 -20.69
CA VAL A 58 2.78 17.22 -20.23
C VAL A 58 3.19 17.88 -18.91
N VAL A 59 3.33 19.20 -18.89
CA VAL A 59 3.89 19.95 -17.77
C VAL A 59 2.79 20.66 -16.99
N PHE A 60 2.73 20.39 -15.69
CA PHE A 60 1.96 21.13 -14.70
C PHE A 60 2.90 22.14 -14.05
N SER A 61 2.65 23.44 -14.26
CA SER A 61 3.63 24.49 -13.96
C SER A 61 3.86 24.69 -12.46
N ALA A 62 5.11 24.97 -12.07
CA ALA A 62 5.45 25.32 -10.69
C ALA A 62 4.68 26.57 -10.23
N GLY A 63 4.26 26.59 -8.97
CA GLY A 63 3.46 27.70 -8.41
C GLY A 63 1.99 27.72 -8.84
N THR A 64 1.55 26.74 -9.63
CA THR A 64 0.15 26.57 -10.03
C THR A 64 -0.47 25.40 -9.27
N GLU A 65 -1.65 25.62 -8.70
CA GLU A 65 -2.51 24.57 -8.18
C GLU A 65 -3.64 24.30 -9.18
N TYR A 66 -3.80 23.06 -9.63
CA TYR A 66 -4.81 22.63 -10.60
C TYR A 66 -5.96 21.93 -9.87
N SER A 67 -7.18 22.45 -10.01
CA SER A 67 -8.39 21.91 -9.39
C SER A 67 -8.93 20.73 -10.21
N LEU A 68 -8.87 19.53 -9.66
CA LEU A 68 -9.42 18.30 -10.25
C LEU A 68 -10.82 18.03 -9.68
N LEU A 69 -11.82 18.75 -10.19
CA LEU A 69 -13.20 18.60 -9.70
C LEU A 69 -13.94 17.45 -10.37
N THR A 70 -13.44 16.96 -11.51
CA THR A 70 -13.92 15.72 -12.15
C THR A 70 -12.76 14.76 -12.46
N PRO A 71 -13.04 13.45 -12.64
CA PRO A 71 -12.00 12.44 -12.83
C PRO A 71 -11.24 12.59 -14.16
N LEU A 72 -9.96 12.26 -14.13
CA LEU A 72 -9.10 12.14 -15.30
C LEU A 72 -9.10 10.69 -15.80
N LYS A 73 -9.34 10.51 -17.10
CA LYS A 73 -9.25 9.20 -17.76
C LYS A 73 -8.40 9.27 -19.01
N PHE A 74 -7.36 8.46 -19.04
CA PHE A 74 -6.44 8.33 -20.17
C PHE A 74 -6.34 6.88 -20.65
N SER A 75 -6.23 6.71 -21.96
CA SER A 75 -5.98 5.41 -22.57
C SER A 75 -5.24 5.54 -23.89
N GLY A 76 -4.50 4.51 -24.30
CA GLY A 76 -3.76 4.52 -25.55
C GLY A 76 -2.59 5.51 -25.57
N LEU A 77 -2.03 5.84 -24.40
CA LEU A 77 -0.83 6.65 -24.33
C LEU A 77 0.39 5.80 -24.72
N THR A 78 1.30 6.40 -25.47
CA THR A 78 2.58 5.80 -25.82
C THR A 78 3.70 6.77 -25.49
N ASN A 79 4.55 6.40 -24.53
CA ASN A 79 5.71 7.19 -24.12
C ASN A 79 5.34 8.63 -23.73
N VAL A 80 4.51 8.78 -22.70
CA VAL A 80 4.04 10.08 -22.20
C VAL A 80 4.52 10.28 -20.77
N GLU A 81 5.13 11.43 -20.50
CA GLU A 81 5.45 11.88 -19.15
C GLU A 81 4.51 13.00 -18.69
N PHE A 82 4.01 12.86 -17.47
CA PHE A 82 3.35 13.89 -16.69
C PHE A 82 4.38 14.49 -15.72
N LEU A 83 4.90 15.67 -16.06
CA LEU A 83 5.84 16.40 -15.21
C LEU A 83 5.04 17.32 -14.26
N ILE A 84 4.92 16.90 -13.01
CA ILE A 84 4.11 17.55 -11.98
C ILE A 84 4.97 18.55 -11.19
N GLN A 85 5.14 19.77 -11.69
CA GLN A 85 5.86 20.82 -10.96
C GLN A 85 4.95 21.62 -10.01
N GLY A 86 3.69 21.82 -10.41
CA GLY A 86 2.62 22.40 -9.57
C GLY A 86 1.94 21.35 -8.69
N ASN A 87 0.81 21.72 -8.08
CA ASN A 87 -0.01 20.82 -7.26
C ASN A 87 -1.32 20.50 -7.98
N LEU A 88 -1.91 19.35 -7.69
CA LEU A 88 -3.25 18.97 -8.12
C LEU A 88 -4.12 18.77 -6.88
N THR A 89 -5.28 19.42 -6.83
CA THR A 89 -6.16 19.40 -5.66
C THR A 89 -7.53 18.83 -6.01
N LEU A 90 -8.04 17.92 -5.19
CA LEU A 90 -9.45 17.56 -5.18
C LEU A 90 -10.27 18.70 -4.55
N SER A 91 -11.60 18.60 -4.62
CA SER A 91 -12.46 19.46 -3.81
C SER A 91 -12.34 19.11 -2.33
N ASP A 92 -12.31 20.11 -1.47
CA ASP A 92 -12.36 19.98 -0.02
C ASP A 92 -13.79 19.76 0.53
N SER A 93 -14.79 19.66 -0.34
CA SER A 93 -16.19 19.40 0.02
C SER A 93 -16.52 17.90 -0.16
N PRO A 94 -16.70 17.15 0.94
CA PRO A 94 -17.08 15.73 0.85
C PRO A 94 -18.34 15.52 0.02
N THR A 95 -19.34 16.40 0.15
CA THR A 95 -20.59 16.30 -0.62
C THR A 95 -20.37 16.49 -2.11
N ALA A 96 -19.48 17.41 -2.53
CA ALA A 96 -19.18 17.62 -3.94
C ALA A 96 -18.47 16.41 -4.55
N VAL A 97 -17.50 15.86 -3.84
CA VAL A 97 -16.77 14.66 -4.25
C VAL A 97 -17.70 13.43 -4.28
N ALA A 98 -18.52 13.22 -3.24
CA ALA A 98 -19.49 12.14 -3.19
C ALA A 98 -20.50 12.19 -4.34
N ALA A 99 -20.93 13.39 -4.76
CA ALA A 99 -21.81 13.56 -5.92
C ALA A 99 -21.15 13.10 -7.22
N VAL A 100 -19.84 13.29 -7.38
CA VAL A 100 -19.07 12.77 -8.52
C VAL A 100 -18.94 11.25 -8.44
N VAL A 101 -18.58 10.70 -7.26
CA VAL A 101 -18.46 9.25 -7.04
C VAL A 101 -19.79 8.53 -7.31
N GLY A 102 -20.92 9.11 -6.89
CA GLY A 102 -22.25 8.57 -7.14
C GLY A 102 -22.66 8.54 -8.61
N ASN A 103 -21.96 9.28 -9.49
CA ASN A 103 -22.21 9.29 -10.92
C ASN A 103 -21.27 8.33 -11.66
N ARG A 104 -21.72 7.08 -11.82
CA ARG A 104 -20.98 6.01 -12.50
C ARG A 104 -20.65 6.26 -13.98
N THR A 105 -21.25 7.27 -14.61
CA THR A 105 -20.91 7.65 -16.00
C THR A 105 -19.61 8.46 -16.05
N ILE A 106 -19.32 9.27 -15.02
CA ILE A 106 -18.12 10.12 -14.97
C ILE A 106 -17.03 9.54 -14.08
N TYR A 107 -17.40 8.79 -13.03
CA TYR A 107 -16.47 8.17 -12.10
C TYR A 107 -16.30 6.68 -12.41
N PRO A 108 -15.15 6.27 -12.99
CA PRO A 108 -14.90 4.88 -13.36
C PRO A 108 -14.44 4.00 -12.17
N GLY A 109 -14.50 4.54 -10.95
CA GLY A 109 -14.00 3.89 -9.74
C GLY A 109 -12.72 4.48 -9.18
N HIS A 110 -12.01 5.35 -9.92
CA HIS A 110 -10.82 6.08 -9.45
C HIS A 110 -10.79 7.50 -10.04
N TRP A 111 -10.20 8.45 -9.31
CA TRP A 111 -10.13 9.85 -9.75
C TRP A 111 -9.16 10.08 -10.90
N ILE A 112 -8.07 9.31 -10.96
CA ILE A 112 -7.09 9.33 -12.05
C ILE A 112 -6.91 7.90 -12.56
N THR A 113 -7.34 7.65 -13.79
CA THR A 113 -7.22 6.33 -14.42
C THR A 113 -6.36 6.41 -15.67
N VAL A 114 -5.35 5.55 -15.77
CA VAL A 114 -4.59 5.32 -17.00
C VAL A 114 -4.63 3.84 -17.35
N SER A 115 -5.19 3.48 -18.51
CA SER A 115 -5.31 2.09 -18.95
C SER A 115 -4.80 1.90 -20.38
N ASN A 116 -4.57 0.66 -20.79
CA ASN A 116 -4.26 0.30 -22.19
C ASN A 116 -3.17 1.21 -22.81
N SER A 117 -2.11 1.47 -22.04
CA SER A 117 -1.05 2.42 -22.39
C SER A 117 0.32 1.77 -22.21
N ASN A 118 1.32 2.25 -22.94
CA ASN A 118 2.69 1.74 -22.91
C ASN A 118 3.69 2.87 -22.69
N GLY A 119 4.50 2.81 -21.64
CA GLY A 119 5.46 3.86 -21.30
C GLY A 119 4.75 5.09 -20.77
N VAL A 120 4.33 5.06 -19.51
CA VAL A 120 3.72 6.21 -18.84
C VAL A 120 4.57 6.59 -17.64
N THR A 121 4.97 7.86 -17.56
CA THR A 121 5.79 8.37 -16.46
C THR A 121 5.06 9.49 -15.73
N PHE A 122 5.06 9.46 -14.40
CA PHE A 122 4.72 10.61 -13.56
C PHE A 122 5.97 11.00 -12.79
N THR A 123 6.40 12.25 -12.97
CA THR A 123 7.58 12.81 -12.29
C THR A 123 7.12 14.03 -11.49
N ALA A 124 7.14 13.93 -10.16
CA ALA A 124 6.76 15.04 -9.30
C ALA A 124 7.97 15.90 -8.90
N SER A 125 7.70 17.16 -8.58
CA SER A 125 8.71 18.10 -8.11
C SER A 125 9.36 17.64 -6.81
N THR A 126 10.67 17.81 -6.71
CA THR A 126 11.42 17.68 -5.45
C THR A 126 11.30 18.93 -4.56
N SER A 127 10.70 20.01 -5.06
CA SER A 127 10.45 21.21 -4.25
C SER A 127 9.44 20.93 -3.13
N GLN A 128 9.62 21.57 -1.98
CA GLN A 128 8.74 21.36 -0.82
C GLN A 128 7.28 21.76 -1.11
N GLY A 129 7.06 22.82 -1.87
CA GLY A 129 5.72 23.37 -2.16
C GLY A 129 5.09 22.93 -3.49
N GLY A 130 5.78 22.15 -4.32
CA GLY A 130 5.29 21.70 -5.62
C GLY A 130 5.18 20.17 -5.70
N GLY A 131 4.49 19.65 -6.71
CA GLY A 131 4.40 18.21 -6.94
C GLY A 131 3.46 17.43 -6.02
N TRP A 132 2.55 18.11 -5.33
CA TRP A 132 1.59 17.47 -4.41
C TRP A 132 0.27 17.14 -5.08
N PHE A 133 -0.27 15.99 -4.71
CA PHE A 133 -1.67 15.64 -4.88
C PHE A 133 -2.39 15.86 -3.54
N LEU A 134 -3.27 16.86 -3.49
CA LEU A 134 -4.00 17.28 -2.29
C LEU A 134 -5.40 16.67 -2.32
N ALA A 135 -5.67 15.69 -1.46
CA ALA A 135 -6.92 14.92 -1.50
C ALA A 135 -7.97 15.33 -0.45
N HIS A 136 -7.60 16.12 0.57
CA HIS A 136 -8.51 16.67 1.59
C HIS A 136 -9.31 15.62 2.39
N GLY A 137 -8.71 14.45 2.61
CA GLY A 137 -9.25 13.34 3.40
C GLY A 137 -9.57 13.69 4.85
N ASP A 138 -8.91 14.69 5.43
CA ASP A 138 -9.21 15.20 6.78
C ASP A 138 -10.65 15.70 6.94
N LYS A 139 -11.32 16.03 5.83
CA LYS A 139 -12.74 16.40 5.81
C LYS A 139 -13.68 15.18 5.90
N TRP A 140 -13.16 13.99 5.70
CA TRP A 140 -13.90 12.72 5.68
C TRP A 140 -13.73 11.91 6.97
N TRP A 141 -12.52 11.90 7.53
CA TRP A 141 -12.16 11.09 8.69
C TRP A 141 -13.02 11.28 9.96
N PRO A 142 -13.68 12.45 10.22
CA PRO A 142 -14.62 12.57 11.34
C PRO A 142 -15.80 11.57 11.29
N ASN A 143 -16.12 10.99 10.13
CA ASN A 143 -17.18 9.99 9.98
C ASN A 143 -16.64 8.56 10.18
N ALA A 144 -16.13 8.27 11.38
CA ALA A 144 -15.38 7.03 11.69
C ALA A 144 -16.15 5.70 11.50
N ASN A 145 -17.47 5.72 11.31
CA ASN A 145 -18.29 4.53 11.05
C ASN A 145 -18.56 4.28 9.57
N ASP A 146 -18.08 5.15 8.68
CA ASP A 146 -18.20 4.97 7.23
C ASP A 146 -16.97 4.22 6.71
N SER A 147 -16.87 2.94 7.08
CA SER A 147 -15.91 2.03 6.42
C SER A 147 -16.27 1.82 4.95
N SER A 148 -17.50 2.14 4.56
CA SER A 148 -18.01 1.83 3.23
C SER A 148 -17.41 2.74 2.16
N ASP A 149 -17.43 2.24 0.92
CA ASP A 149 -17.05 2.99 -0.29
C ASP A 149 -18.17 3.96 -0.77
N SER A 150 -19.05 4.38 0.15
CA SER A 150 -20.25 5.16 -0.19
C SER A 150 -19.94 6.64 -0.43
N GLY A 151 -19.19 6.94 -1.49
CA GLY A 151 -18.90 8.31 -1.91
C GLY A 151 -17.45 8.74 -1.72
N ARG A 152 -16.61 7.91 -1.11
CA ARG A 152 -15.16 8.15 -0.99
C ARG A 152 -14.49 7.80 -2.33
N PRO A 153 -13.65 8.69 -2.89
CA PRO A 153 -12.94 8.37 -4.12
C PRO A 153 -11.68 7.54 -3.82
N HIS A 154 -11.41 6.54 -4.66
CA HIS A 154 -10.08 5.98 -4.82
C HIS A 154 -9.26 6.91 -5.71
N PHE A 155 -7.96 7.02 -5.48
CA PHE A 155 -7.18 8.06 -6.14
C PHE A 155 -6.68 7.64 -7.54
N PHE A 156 -5.73 6.70 -7.61
CA PHE A 156 -5.06 6.31 -8.85
C PHE A 156 -5.38 4.87 -9.25
N SER A 157 -5.64 4.64 -10.54
CA SER A 157 -5.65 3.30 -11.14
C SER A 157 -4.79 3.27 -12.39
N PHE A 158 -3.83 2.33 -12.39
CA PHE A 158 -2.92 2.10 -13.51
C PHE A 158 -3.07 0.68 -14.02
N GLY A 159 -3.44 0.55 -15.30
CA GLY A 159 -3.43 -0.71 -16.05
C GLY A 159 -2.56 -0.55 -17.29
N VAL A 160 -1.25 -0.41 -17.09
CA VAL A 160 -0.30 -0.02 -18.13
C VAL A 160 0.92 -0.94 -18.17
N THR A 161 1.61 -0.98 -19.31
CA THR A 161 2.93 -1.60 -19.42
C THR A 161 4.00 -0.51 -19.38
N GLY A 162 5.03 -0.66 -18.55
CA GLY A 162 6.09 0.35 -18.43
C GLY A 162 5.62 1.59 -17.68
N LEU A 163 5.12 1.43 -16.46
CA LEU A 163 4.77 2.54 -15.56
C LEU A 163 6.00 3.01 -14.79
N ARG A 164 6.23 4.33 -14.74
CA ARG A 164 7.23 4.95 -13.87
C ARG A 164 6.57 6.01 -12.99
N LEU A 165 6.66 5.87 -11.68
CA LEU A 165 6.17 6.85 -10.71
C LEU A 165 7.35 7.36 -9.89
N ARG A 166 7.60 8.68 -9.87
CA ARG A 166 8.83 9.24 -9.29
C ARG A 166 8.51 10.41 -8.37
N GLY A 167 8.90 10.27 -7.10
CA GLY A 167 8.79 11.34 -6.13
C GLY A 167 7.34 11.74 -5.84
N ILE A 168 6.36 10.86 -6.10
CA ILE A 168 4.94 11.21 -5.97
C ILE A 168 4.62 11.51 -4.51
N LYS A 169 3.82 12.55 -4.27
CA LYS A 169 3.44 12.99 -2.93
C LYS A 169 1.94 13.17 -2.84
N VAL A 170 1.30 12.46 -1.91
CA VAL A 170 -0.13 12.54 -1.66
C VAL A 170 -0.35 13.01 -0.23
N LEU A 171 -1.13 14.08 -0.06
CA LEU A 171 -1.49 14.64 1.24
C LEU A 171 -2.98 14.43 1.51
N ASN A 172 -3.27 13.96 2.72
CA ASN A 172 -4.60 13.65 3.23
C ASN A 172 -5.41 12.82 2.23
N PRO A 173 -5.01 11.58 1.89
CA PRO A 173 -5.83 10.69 1.08
C PRO A 173 -7.22 10.52 1.70
N VAL A 174 -8.27 10.46 0.86
CA VAL A 174 -9.63 10.19 1.37
C VAL A 174 -9.77 8.71 1.76
N ALA A 175 -9.28 7.82 0.90
CA ALA A 175 -9.28 6.37 1.07
C ALA A 175 -8.11 5.77 0.25
N TRP A 176 -8.31 4.66 -0.48
CA TRP A 176 -7.30 3.96 -1.29
C TRP A 176 -6.57 4.87 -2.29
N VAL A 177 -5.24 4.77 -2.30
CA VAL A 177 -4.40 5.68 -3.09
C VAL A 177 -3.98 5.09 -4.42
N PHE A 178 -3.20 4.00 -4.45
CA PHE A 178 -2.67 3.44 -5.70
C PHE A 178 -3.20 2.05 -5.99
N SER A 179 -3.94 1.88 -7.08
CA SER A 179 -4.21 0.57 -7.69
C SER A 179 -3.23 0.33 -8.85
N LEU A 180 -2.27 -0.58 -8.63
CA LEU A 180 -1.21 -0.93 -9.59
C LEU A 180 -1.52 -2.27 -10.25
N GLY A 181 -2.10 -2.18 -11.44
CA GLY A 181 -2.21 -3.26 -12.41
C GLY A 181 -1.18 -3.15 -13.54
N GLY A 182 -1.25 -4.08 -14.48
CA GLY A 182 -0.38 -4.11 -15.65
C GLY A 182 0.95 -4.81 -15.40
N ASN A 183 2.00 -4.39 -16.11
CA ASN A 183 3.29 -5.07 -16.11
C ASN A 183 4.46 -4.08 -16.21
N ASP A 184 5.60 -4.40 -15.60
CA ASP A 184 6.79 -3.55 -15.62
C ASP A 184 6.48 -2.17 -15.00
N VAL A 185 6.33 -2.18 -13.69
CA VAL A 185 6.03 -0.99 -12.88
C VAL A 185 7.24 -0.67 -12.01
N TYR A 186 7.69 0.58 -12.02
CA TYR A 186 8.74 1.05 -11.14
C TYR A 186 8.33 2.36 -10.46
N MET A 187 8.34 2.34 -9.13
CA MET A 187 7.91 3.45 -8.29
C MET A 187 9.02 3.83 -7.32
N THR A 188 9.38 5.11 -7.24
CA THR A 188 10.46 5.57 -6.36
C THR A 188 10.08 6.79 -5.53
N ASP A 189 10.69 6.89 -4.35
CA ASP A 189 10.69 8.06 -3.48
C ASP A 189 9.30 8.63 -3.18
N THR A 190 8.32 7.75 -2.94
CA THR A 190 6.93 8.17 -2.75
C THR A 190 6.61 8.49 -1.30
N VAL A 191 5.84 9.56 -1.11
CA VAL A 191 5.32 10.00 0.20
C VAL A 191 3.79 9.94 0.20
N LEU A 192 3.24 9.28 1.22
CA LEU A 192 1.82 9.32 1.56
C LEU A 192 1.64 9.87 2.97
N ASP A 193 0.96 11.00 3.13
CA ASP A 193 0.79 11.63 4.44
C ASP A 193 -0.69 11.77 4.80
N ALA A 194 -1.19 10.86 5.63
CA ALA A 194 -2.52 10.90 6.23
C ALA A 194 -2.45 11.11 7.75
N ARG A 195 -1.44 11.85 8.24
CA ARG A 195 -1.35 12.16 9.67
C ARG A 195 -2.59 12.89 10.16
N SER A 196 -3.12 12.40 11.27
CA SER A 196 -4.22 13.02 11.98
C SER A 196 -3.99 12.97 13.49
N MET A 197 -4.37 14.04 14.17
CA MET A 197 -4.27 14.17 15.63
C MET A 197 -5.59 13.86 16.35
N LYS A 198 -6.67 13.65 15.60
CA LYS A 198 -8.03 13.57 16.16
C LYS A 198 -8.83 12.41 15.60
N ASP A 199 -8.94 12.34 14.26
CA ASP A 199 -9.84 11.43 13.57
C ASP A 199 -9.02 10.37 12.80
N PHE A 200 -9.45 9.11 12.80
CA PHE A 200 -8.68 8.02 12.20
C PHE A 200 -8.79 8.03 10.66
N PRO A 201 -7.67 7.96 9.91
CA PRO A 201 -7.68 7.98 8.44
C PRO A 201 -8.04 6.60 7.86
N PHE A 202 -9.31 6.22 8.03
CA PHE A 202 -9.85 4.90 7.72
C PHE A 202 -9.70 4.52 6.21
N ASN A 203 -9.19 3.31 5.91
CA ASN A 203 -8.90 2.80 4.55
C ASN A 203 -8.04 3.71 3.67
N THR A 204 -7.04 4.37 4.26
CA THR A 204 -6.07 5.16 3.48
C THR A 204 -4.93 4.30 2.95
N ASP A 205 -5.27 3.14 2.37
CA ASP A 205 -4.34 2.16 1.82
C ASP A 205 -3.35 2.83 0.86
N GLY A 206 -2.07 2.51 1.02
CA GLY A 206 -1.02 3.02 0.15
C GLY A 206 -1.15 2.44 -1.25
N ILE A 207 -0.90 1.14 -1.38
CA ILE A 207 -0.77 0.48 -2.68
C ILE A 207 -1.50 -0.87 -2.71
N ASP A 208 -2.47 -1.04 -3.61
CA ASP A 208 -2.99 -2.33 -4.02
C ASP A 208 -2.30 -2.81 -5.29
N VAL A 209 -1.73 -4.02 -5.26
CA VAL A 209 -1.02 -4.60 -6.40
C VAL A 209 -1.71 -5.87 -6.88
N GLY A 210 -2.17 -5.82 -8.14
CA GLY A 210 -2.63 -6.97 -8.93
C GLY A 210 -1.82 -7.19 -10.21
N GLY A 211 -0.81 -6.35 -10.47
CA GLY A 211 0.07 -6.42 -11.64
C GLY A 211 1.33 -7.27 -11.44
N SER A 212 2.18 -7.30 -12.47
CA SER A 212 3.38 -8.15 -12.53
C SER A 212 4.66 -7.34 -12.74
N ASN A 213 5.80 -7.86 -12.27
CA ASN A 213 7.11 -7.20 -12.41
C ASN A 213 7.07 -5.76 -11.84
N VAL A 214 6.68 -5.67 -10.58
CA VAL A 214 6.50 -4.41 -9.85
C VAL A 214 7.66 -4.21 -8.90
N VAL A 215 8.33 -3.06 -8.99
CA VAL A 215 9.37 -2.66 -8.04
C VAL A 215 8.98 -1.32 -7.43
N ILE A 216 8.97 -1.24 -6.11
CA ILE A 216 8.74 -0.03 -5.33
C ILE A 216 9.98 0.18 -4.45
N ASP A 217 10.64 1.33 -4.59
CA ASP A 217 11.93 1.59 -3.97
C ASP A 217 11.97 2.98 -3.35
N GLY A 218 11.91 3.06 -2.02
CA GLY A 218 11.76 4.33 -1.30
C GLY A 218 10.28 4.66 -1.11
N TRP A 219 9.76 4.31 0.06
CA TRP A 219 8.39 4.62 0.46
C TRP A 219 8.38 5.20 1.86
N THR A 220 7.68 6.31 2.04
CA THR A 220 7.41 6.90 3.35
C THR A 220 5.91 7.11 3.50
N SER A 221 5.31 6.53 4.54
CA SER A 221 3.89 6.79 4.81
C SER A 221 3.53 7.03 6.26
N HIS A 222 2.56 7.91 6.43
CA HIS A 222 1.61 7.84 7.52
C HIS A 222 0.25 7.54 6.91
N ASN A 223 -0.36 6.43 7.28
CA ASN A 223 -1.71 6.09 6.86
C ASN A 223 -2.43 5.27 7.93
N GLY A 224 -3.68 4.90 7.68
CA GLY A 224 -4.53 4.14 8.62
C GLY A 224 -4.95 2.78 8.08
N ASP A 225 -4.26 2.26 7.07
CA ASP A 225 -4.51 0.93 6.49
C ASP A 225 -3.20 0.38 5.88
N ASP A 226 -3.26 -0.60 4.99
CA ASP A 226 -2.10 -1.29 4.42
C ASP A 226 -1.09 -0.32 3.78
N ILE A 227 0.21 -0.54 4.01
CA ILE A 227 1.30 0.13 3.27
C ILE A 227 1.21 -0.30 1.80
N ILE A 228 1.15 -1.61 1.63
CA ILE A 228 0.95 -2.30 0.36
C ILE A 228 0.13 -3.56 0.64
N ASN A 229 -0.76 -3.90 -0.27
CA ASN A 229 -1.48 -5.16 -0.33
C ASN A 229 -1.23 -5.82 -1.70
N VAL A 230 -0.53 -6.95 -1.70
CA VAL A 230 -0.27 -7.74 -2.91
C VAL A 230 -1.21 -8.93 -2.94
N SER A 231 -1.88 -9.15 -4.08
CA SER A 231 -2.84 -10.25 -4.23
C SER A 231 -2.77 -10.88 -5.63
N PRO A 232 -3.22 -12.13 -5.79
CA PRO A 232 -3.36 -12.74 -7.11
C PRO A 232 -4.15 -11.85 -8.09
N PRO A 233 -3.75 -11.78 -9.36
CA PRO A 233 -2.75 -12.62 -10.03
C PRO A 233 -1.31 -12.06 -10.02
N ALA A 234 -0.97 -11.17 -9.08
CA ALA A 234 0.32 -10.51 -9.07
C ALA A 234 1.49 -11.51 -9.04
N VAL A 235 2.54 -11.24 -9.82
CA VAL A 235 3.78 -12.03 -9.81
C VAL A 235 5.02 -11.14 -9.88
N ASN A 236 6.08 -11.52 -9.18
CA ASN A 236 7.35 -10.79 -9.14
C ASN A 236 7.17 -9.33 -8.66
N VAL A 237 6.89 -9.18 -7.36
CA VAL A 237 6.69 -7.88 -6.70
C VAL A 237 7.81 -7.66 -5.68
N THR A 238 8.51 -6.55 -5.77
CA THR A 238 9.51 -6.14 -4.78
C THR A 238 9.16 -4.77 -4.20
N MET A 239 9.14 -4.64 -2.88
CA MET A 239 9.10 -3.34 -2.21
C MET A 239 10.25 -3.23 -1.22
N ARG A 240 10.98 -2.12 -1.25
CA ARG A 240 12.12 -1.92 -0.36
C ARG A 240 12.35 -0.47 0.05
N ASN A 241 13.13 -0.31 1.11
CA ASN A 241 13.49 0.98 1.69
C ASN A 241 12.23 1.73 2.16
N ILE A 242 11.58 1.16 3.17
CA ILE A 242 10.24 1.51 3.63
C ILE A 242 10.33 2.13 5.02
N VAL A 243 9.69 3.27 5.23
CA VAL A 243 9.46 3.84 6.56
C VAL A 243 7.97 4.17 6.69
N ALA A 244 7.28 3.58 7.65
CA ALA A 244 5.84 3.69 7.73
C ALA A 244 5.33 3.79 9.17
N TYR A 245 4.28 4.58 9.40
CA TYR A 245 3.66 4.69 10.71
C TYR A 245 2.12 4.70 10.66
N GLY A 246 1.48 4.12 11.68
CA GLY A 246 0.02 4.10 11.83
C GLY A 246 -0.72 3.03 11.01
N THR A 247 0.03 2.15 10.34
CA THR A 247 -0.44 1.37 9.19
C THR A 247 -0.98 -0.01 9.55
N HIS A 248 -1.52 -0.73 8.56
CA HIS A 248 -1.82 -2.17 8.66
C HIS A 248 -0.76 -3.06 7.99
N GLY A 249 0.44 -2.51 7.84
CA GLY A 249 1.63 -3.27 7.49
C GLY A 249 1.80 -3.56 6.00
N ILE A 250 2.76 -4.43 5.71
CA ILE A 250 3.08 -4.95 4.39
C ILE A 250 2.31 -6.25 4.21
N SER A 251 1.22 -6.17 3.47
CA SER A 251 0.19 -7.20 3.38
C SER A 251 0.30 -8.02 2.10
N VAL A 252 0.08 -9.32 2.24
CA VAL A 252 -0.27 -10.23 1.16
C VAL A 252 -1.67 -10.77 1.43
N SER A 253 -2.57 -10.66 0.46
CA SER A 253 -3.93 -11.17 0.58
C SER A 253 -4.24 -12.24 -0.44
N CYS A 254 -5.14 -13.14 -0.05
CA CYS A 254 -5.41 -14.34 -0.81
C CYS A 254 -6.89 -14.70 -0.69
N ALA A 255 -7.63 -14.65 -1.81
CA ALA A 255 -9.05 -15.02 -1.87
C ALA A 255 -9.41 -15.87 -3.10
N SER A 256 -8.65 -15.74 -4.19
CA SER A 256 -8.79 -16.59 -5.38
C SER A 256 -7.52 -16.53 -6.22
N GLY A 257 -7.36 -17.47 -7.15
CA GLY A 257 -6.25 -17.46 -8.11
C GLY A 257 -4.90 -17.84 -7.50
N SER A 258 -3.84 -17.49 -8.22
CA SER A 258 -2.46 -17.80 -7.85
C SER A 258 -1.55 -16.58 -8.03
N GLY A 259 -0.55 -16.46 -7.16
CA GLY A 259 0.48 -15.41 -7.23
C GLY A 259 1.79 -15.88 -6.61
N SER A 260 2.91 -15.27 -7.00
CA SER A 260 4.22 -15.68 -6.49
C SER A 260 5.34 -14.66 -6.64
N GLY A 261 6.41 -14.86 -5.87
CA GLY A 261 7.65 -14.09 -5.98
C GLY A 261 7.50 -12.69 -5.41
N TYR A 262 7.21 -12.60 -4.11
CA TYR A 262 7.07 -11.34 -3.40
C TYR A 262 8.24 -11.13 -2.46
N LEU A 263 8.94 -10.01 -2.60
CA LEU A 263 10.06 -9.64 -1.74
C LEU A 263 9.79 -8.28 -1.09
N PHE A 264 9.80 -8.26 0.23
CA PHE A 264 9.69 -7.06 1.02
C PHE A 264 10.95 -6.93 1.88
N GLU A 265 11.70 -5.84 1.74
CA GLU A 265 12.99 -5.70 2.44
C GLU A 265 13.33 -4.29 2.91
N ASN A 266 14.14 -4.19 3.97
CA ASN A 266 14.61 -2.92 4.53
C ASN A 266 13.43 -2.02 4.96
N ALA A 267 12.68 -2.48 5.96
CA ALA A 267 11.48 -1.79 6.42
C ALA A 267 11.59 -1.37 7.90
N GLU A 268 11.20 -0.13 8.17
CA GLU A 268 10.94 0.40 9.50
C GLU A 268 9.45 0.69 9.63
N ILE A 269 8.75 -0.05 10.49
CA ILE A 269 7.30 0.08 10.71
C ILE A 269 7.07 0.47 12.17
N HIS A 270 6.29 1.51 12.40
CA HIS A 270 6.12 2.12 13.71
C HIS A 270 4.64 2.36 14.03
N ASP A 271 4.26 2.23 15.29
CA ASP A 271 2.95 2.69 15.78
C ASP A 271 1.77 2.14 14.97
N SER A 272 1.92 0.90 14.48
CA SER A 272 1.01 0.29 13.49
C SER A 272 0.11 -0.76 14.13
N LEU A 273 -0.98 -1.12 13.44
CA LEU A 273 -1.75 -2.30 13.83
C LEU A 273 -0.98 -3.58 13.45
N LEU A 274 -0.41 -3.63 12.25
CA LEU A 274 0.22 -4.83 11.68
C LEU A 274 1.56 -4.50 11.03
N GLY A 275 2.45 -5.49 10.95
CA GLY A 275 3.77 -5.38 10.32
C GLY A 275 3.90 -6.24 9.06
N ALA A 276 4.56 -7.39 9.14
CA ALA A 276 4.60 -8.38 8.07
C ALA A 276 3.32 -9.24 8.10
N ARG A 277 2.43 -9.09 7.11
CA ARG A 277 1.07 -9.64 7.16
C ARG A 277 0.73 -10.53 5.99
N PHE A 278 0.09 -11.66 6.28
CA PHE A 278 -0.65 -12.48 5.33
C PHE A 278 -2.10 -12.66 5.80
N LYS A 279 -3.06 -12.41 4.89
CA LYS A 279 -4.50 -12.54 5.12
C LYS A 279 -5.17 -13.45 4.08
N GLY A 280 -5.34 -14.73 4.42
CA GLY A 280 -6.18 -15.66 3.66
C GLY A 280 -7.65 -15.48 4.03
N SER A 281 -8.51 -15.18 3.05
CA SER A 281 -9.94 -14.95 3.29
C SER A 281 -10.65 -16.25 3.68
N LEU A 282 -11.37 -16.22 4.80
CA LEU A 282 -12.25 -17.30 5.23
C LEU A 282 -13.22 -17.67 4.11
N GLY A 283 -13.48 -18.97 3.93
CA GLY A 283 -14.42 -19.46 2.93
C GLY A 283 -13.90 -19.47 1.49
N THR A 284 -12.59 -19.29 1.30
CA THR A 284 -11.99 -19.19 -0.03
C THR A 284 -10.69 -19.98 -0.13
N THR A 285 -10.21 -20.18 -1.36
CA THR A 285 -8.93 -20.83 -1.62
C THR A 285 -8.19 -20.13 -2.76
N CYS A 286 -6.87 -20.18 -2.69
CA CYS A 286 -5.93 -19.51 -3.58
C CYS A 286 -4.54 -20.07 -3.32
N GLN A 287 -3.58 -19.76 -4.18
CA GLN A 287 -2.22 -20.28 -4.07
C GLN A 287 -1.23 -19.12 -4.06
N ILE A 288 -0.43 -19.00 -3.00
CA ILE A 288 0.67 -18.05 -2.93
C ILE A 288 1.96 -18.80 -2.70
N SER A 289 2.99 -18.49 -3.47
CA SER A 289 4.32 -19.03 -3.24
C SER A 289 5.42 -17.98 -3.25
N ASP A 290 6.54 -18.32 -2.60
CA ASP A 290 7.79 -17.57 -2.70
C ASP A 290 7.65 -16.13 -2.20
N VAL A 291 7.28 -16.00 -0.92
CA VAL A 291 7.10 -14.70 -0.25
C VAL A 291 8.18 -14.53 0.81
N THR A 292 8.88 -13.40 0.81
CA THR A 292 9.93 -13.08 1.77
C THR A 292 9.72 -11.71 2.37
N TRP A 293 9.63 -11.63 3.69
CA TRP A 293 9.84 -10.40 4.46
C TRP A 293 11.21 -10.47 5.11
N ARG A 294 12.09 -9.50 4.83
CA ARG A 294 13.44 -9.50 5.42
C ARG A 294 13.97 -8.15 5.85
N ASN A 295 14.88 -8.16 6.82
CA ASN A 295 15.55 -6.96 7.33
C ASN A 295 14.53 -5.89 7.75
N MET A 296 13.74 -6.20 8.78
CA MET A 296 12.66 -5.34 9.24
C MET A 296 12.79 -5.01 10.73
N THR A 297 12.56 -3.75 11.07
CA THR A 297 12.35 -3.30 12.45
C THR A 297 10.92 -2.85 12.59
N ILE A 298 10.14 -3.57 13.41
CA ILE A 298 8.71 -3.33 13.60
C ILE A 298 8.52 -2.96 15.07
N THR A 299 8.02 -1.76 15.35
CA THR A 299 8.03 -1.18 16.70
C THR A 299 6.69 -0.59 17.10
N ASN A 300 6.33 -0.79 18.37
CA ASN A 300 5.05 -0.35 18.92
C ASN A 300 3.85 -0.81 18.05
N THR A 301 3.88 -2.07 17.62
CA THR A 301 2.88 -2.64 16.69
C THR A 301 2.02 -3.70 17.37
N ALA A 302 0.71 -3.70 17.17
CA ALA A 302 -0.18 -4.68 17.82
C ALA A 302 0.10 -6.13 17.40
N TYR A 303 0.23 -6.36 16.09
CA TYR A 303 0.46 -7.66 15.46
C TYR A 303 1.66 -7.60 14.49
N PRO A 304 2.91 -7.57 15.00
CA PRO A 304 4.09 -7.34 14.17
C PRO A 304 4.31 -8.35 13.04
N ILE A 305 4.20 -9.64 13.32
CA ILE A 305 4.23 -10.72 12.33
C ILE A 305 2.89 -11.45 12.42
N HIS A 306 2.09 -11.43 11.34
CA HIS A 306 0.72 -11.91 11.35
C HIS A 306 0.39 -12.69 10.09
N PHE A 307 0.30 -14.00 10.22
CA PHE A 307 -0.14 -14.91 9.17
C PHE A 307 -1.40 -15.62 9.64
N ILE A 308 -2.52 -15.39 8.95
CA ILE A 308 -3.78 -16.09 9.22
C ILE A 308 -4.48 -16.51 7.93
N GLU A 309 -5.21 -17.62 7.97
CA GLU A 309 -5.99 -18.15 6.84
C GLU A 309 -7.51 -18.05 7.03
N ASN A 310 -7.94 -17.45 8.14
CA ASN A 310 -9.33 -17.30 8.52
C ASN A 310 -9.78 -15.83 8.57
N TYR A 311 -9.18 -14.96 7.75
CA TYR A 311 -9.49 -13.53 7.73
C TYR A 311 -10.95 -13.27 7.36
N VAL A 312 -11.60 -12.40 8.13
CA VAL A 312 -12.97 -11.95 7.90
C VAL A 312 -12.97 -10.46 7.62
N ASP A 313 -13.39 -10.10 6.43
CA ASP A 313 -13.72 -8.72 6.08
C ASP A 313 -14.93 -8.26 6.92
N GLN A 314 -14.73 -7.21 7.72
CA GLN A 314 -15.76 -6.69 8.63
C GLN A 314 -17.01 -6.18 7.93
N GLU A 315 -16.92 -5.75 6.68
CA GLU A 315 -18.06 -5.25 5.92
C GLU A 315 -18.94 -6.38 5.39
N LYS A 316 -18.35 -7.58 5.22
CA LYS A 316 -19.01 -8.77 4.68
C LYS A 316 -19.41 -9.77 5.76
N GLY A 317 -18.66 -9.82 6.86
CA GLY A 317 -18.85 -10.78 7.94
C GLY A 317 -18.53 -12.23 7.56
N ALA A 318 -18.81 -13.14 8.49
CA ALA A 318 -18.50 -14.57 8.37
C ALA A 318 -19.68 -15.46 7.98
N ALA A 319 -20.90 -14.91 7.93
CA ALA A 319 -22.12 -15.70 7.70
C ALA A 319 -22.07 -16.42 6.34
N GLY A 320 -22.35 -17.73 6.36
CA GLY A 320 -22.38 -18.57 5.15
C GLY A 320 -21.01 -18.94 4.57
N LYS A 321 -19.89 -18.56 5.20
CA LYS A 321 -18.55 -18.93 4.74
C LYS A 321 -18.18 -20.34 5.16
N ASP A 322 -17.54 -21.08 4.26
CA ASP A 322 -17.07 -22.44 4.51
C ASP A 322 -15.70 -22.44 5.20
N ALA A 323 -15.69 -22.66 6.52
CA ALA A 323 -14.45 -22.73 7.30
C ALA A 323 -13.54 -23.93 6.96
N SER A 324 -14.00 -24.86 6.10
CA SER A 324 -13.16 -25.93 5.58
C SER A 324 -12.20 -25.47 4.48
N LEU A 325 -12.41 -24.29 3.88
CA LEU A 325 -11.54 -23.74 2.85
C LEU A 325 -10.48 -22.80 3.43
N ALA A 326 -9.26 -22.89 2.90
CA ALA A 326 -8.16 -21.98 3.20
C ALA A 326 -7.25 -21.76 1.98
N ALA A 327 -6.35 -20.80 2.11
CA ALA A 327 -5.27 -20.57 1.17
C ALA A 327 -4.26 -21.73 1.18
N PHE A 328 -3.49 -21.85 0.11
CA PHE A 328 -2.29 -22.67 0.06
C PHE A 328 -1.09 -21.72 -0.01
N ALA A 329 -0.30 -21.67 1.05
CA ALA A 329 0.90 -20.86 1.18
C ALA A 329 2.14 -21.76 1.13
N LYS A 330 3.08 -21.47 0.22
CA LYS A 330 4.30 -22.26 0.05
C LYS A 330 5.56 -21.41 -0.01
N ASN A 331 6.64 -21.85 0.63
CA ASN A 331 7.95 -21.18 0.60
C ASN A 331 7.87 -19.72 1.10
N PHE A 332 7.34 -19.56 2.32
CA PHE A 332 7.29 -18.25 2.99
C PHE A 332 8.50 -18.08 3.90
N ARG A 333 9.10 -16.89 3.90
CA ARG A 333 10.34 -16.59 4.63
C ARG A 333 10.19 -15.31 5.44
N TRP A 334 10.61 -15.37 6.69
CA TRP A 334 10.81 -14.22 7.57
C TRP A 334 12.26 -14.22 8.04
N GLU A 335 13.01 -13.20 7.70
CA GLU A 335 14.48 -13.18 7.89
C GLU A 335 14.92 -11.86 8.51
N LYS A 336 15.68 -11.88 9.61
CA LYS A 336 16.22 -10.67 10.24
C LYS A 336 15.13 -9.66 10.60
N ILE A 337 14.13 -10.12 11.36
CA ILE A 337 13.03 -9.28 11.82
C ILE A 337 13.15 -9.07 13.33
N THR A 338 13.22 -7.81 13.75
CA THR A 338 13.09 -7.41 15.15
C THR A 338 11.70 -6.80 15.34
N ALA A 339 10.87 -7.47 16.14
CA ALA A 339 9.48 -7.13 16.35
C ALA A 339 9.21 -6.78 17.82
N HIS A 340 8.78 -5.54 18.05
CA HIS A 340 8.38 -5.02 19.36
C HIS A 340 6.88 -4.76 19.36
N THR A 341 6.15 -5.41 20.26
CA THR A 341 4.70 -5.17 20.37
C THR A 341 4.39 -3.80 20.97
N GLY A 342 3.21 -3.28 20.64
CA GLY A 342 2.62 -2.11 21.29
C GLY A 342 1.78 -2.46 22.52
N THR A 343 1.39 -1.44 23.28
CA THR A 343 0.55 -1.60 24.48
C THR A 343 -0.94 -1.74 24.18
N SER A 344 -1.35 -1.66 22.91
CA SER A 344 -2.72 -1.79 22.44
C SER A 344 -2.81 -2.85 21.35
N LEU A 345 -3.94 -3.56 21.30
CA LEU A 345 -4.29 -4.51 20.24
C LEU A 345 -5.30 -3.91 19.23
N LYS A 346 -5.54 -2.61 19.33
CA LYS A 346 -6.59 -1.89 18.60
C LYS A 346 -6.05 -0.59 18.04
N ASP A 347 -6.63 -0.20 16.91
CA ASP A 347 -6.55 1.13 16.32
C ASP A 347 -7.97 1.68 16.06
N GLY A 348 -8.09 2.74 15.27
CA GLY A 348 -9.37 3.36 14.92
C GLY A 348 -10.15 2.68 13.79
N SER A 349 -9.65 1.57 13.24
CA SER A 349 -10.24 0.91 12.05
C SER A 349 -11.35 -0.10 12.38
N CYS A 350 -11.70 -0.23 13.66
CA CYS A 350 -12.55 -1.31 14.16
C CYS A 350 -14.03 -0.91 14.21
N ILE A 351 -14.87 -1.48 13.33
CA ILE A 351 -16.33 -1.24 13.34
C ILE A 351 -17.15 -2.50 13.64
N SER A 352 -16.52 -3.67 13.76
CA SER A 352 -17.18 -4.94 14.08
C SER A 352 -17.01 -5.36 15.54
N ASN A 353 -17.85 -6.29 16.00
CA ASN A 353 -17.70 -6.97 17.30
C ASN A 353 -17.85 -8.50 17.15
N PRO A 354 -16.81 -9.31 17.42
CA PRO A 354 -15.44 -8.89 17.77
C PRO A 354 -14.78 -8.06 16.66
N CYS A 355 -13.70 -7.36 17.01
CA CYS A 355 -12.97 -6.54 16.04
C CYS A 355 -12.48 -7.37 14.85
N TRP A 356 -12.37 -6.77 13.67
CA TRP A 356 -11.89 -7.48 12.47
C TRP A 356 -10.46 -8.01 12.63
N SER A 357 -9.64 -7.31 13.42
CA SER A 357 -8.27 -7.68 13.74
C SER A 357 -8.20 -8.74 14.85
N HIS A 358 -9.33 -9.11 15.45
CA HIS A 358 -9.36 -10.07 16.55
C HIS A 358 -8.72 -11.39 16.11
N THR A 359 -7.69 -11.79 16.84
CA THR A 359 -6.92 -12.98 16.55
C THR A 359 -6.95 -13.92 17.75
N THR A 360 -7.20 -15.21 17.52
CA THR A 360 -7.22 -16.20 18.60
C THR A 360 -5.90 -16.17 19.38
N GLY A 361 -6.00 -16.01 20.70
CA GLY A 361 -4.83 -15.91 21.58
C GLY A 361 -4.17 -14.53 21.60
N GLU A 362 -4.84 -13.49 21.08
CA GLU A 362 -4.32 -12.11 21.07
C GLU A 362 -3.82 -11.65 22.44
N SER A 363 -2.66 -10.99 22.46
CA SER A 363 -2.02 -10.52 23.69
C SER A 363 -0.97 -9.49 23.32
N THR A 364 -0.83 -8.44 24.13
CA THR A 364 0.23 -7.44 23.97
C THR A 364 1.63 -8.02 24.21
N LYS A 365 1.76 -9.29 24.60
CA LYS A 365 3.05 -10.01 24.67
C LYS A 365 3.39 -10.78 23.40
N LYS A 366 2.42 -11.04 22.52
CA LYS A 366 2.62 -11.89 21.35
C LYS A 366 2.96 -11.04 20.13
N ALA A 367 4.20 -11.18 19.66
CA ALA A 367 4.71 -10.45 18.51
C ALA A 367 4.53 -11.20 17.19
N MET A 368 4.24 -12.50 17.26
CA MET A 368 4.13 -13.37 16.10
C MET A 368 2.89 -14.26 16.17
N TYR A 369 2.13 -14.29 15.08
CA TYR A 369 0.98 -15.16 14.88
C TYR A 369 1.17 -15.93 13.58
N ILE A 370 1.33 -17.25 13.66
CA ILE A 370 1.36 -18.16 12.52
C ILE A 370 0.19 -19.13 12.69
N ILE A 371 -0.96 -18.76 12.12
CA ILE A 371 -2.20 -19.53 12.26
C ILE A 371 -2.53 -20.15 10.90
N CYS A 372 -2.01 -21.36 10.72
CA CYS A 372 -2.29 -22.20 9.58
C CYS A 372 -3.48 -23.10 9.87
N LYS A 373 -4.22 -23.45 8.82
CA LYS A 373 -5.26 -24.47 8.86
C LYS A 373 -4.64 -25.83 9.20
N ASP A 374 -3.59 -26.21 8.49
CA ASP A 374 -2.78 -27.40 8.71
C ASP A 374 -1.49 -27.36 7.87
N ALA A 375 -0.62 -28.36 8.05
CA ALA A 375 0.65 -28.48 7.32
C ALA A 375 0.51 -28.76 5.82
N ALA A 376 -0.67 -29.14 5.32
CA ALA A 376 -0.90 -29.27 3.88
C ALA A 376 -1.16 -27.90 3.23
N HIS A 377 -1.72 -26.95 3.98
CA HIS A 377 -1.98 -25.58 3.51
C HIS A 377 -0.77 -24.66 3.67
N CYS A 378 0.04 -24.87 4.71
CA CYS A 378 1.28 -24.12 4.94
C CYS A 378 2.52 -25.01 4.76
N GLN A 379 3.24 -24.83 3.64
CA GLN A 379 4.40 -25.66 3.27
C GLN A 379 5.68 -24.83 3.16
N ASP A 380 6.80 -25.39 3.61
CA ASP A 380 8.14 -24.82 3.45
C ASP A 380 8.28 -23.40 4.07
N PHE A 381 7.76 -23.21 5.28
CA PHE A 381 7.93 -21.94 6.01
C PHE A 381 9.30 -21.91 6.67
N HIS A 382 9.97 -20.75 6.64
CA HIS A 382 11.29 -20.57 7.22
C HIS A 382 11.41 -19.24 7.97
N PHE A 383 12.01 -19.31 9.15
CA PHE A 383 12.28 -18.19 10.04
C PHE A 383 13.77 -18.19 10.38
N SER A 384 14.43 -17.05 10.23
CA SER A 384 15.83 -16.87 10.60
C SER A 384 16.07 -15.49 11.20
N ASP A 385 16.94 -15.41 12.21
CA ASP A 385 17.28 -14.16 12.89
C ASP A 385 16.05 -13.37 13.38
N ILE A 386 15.13 -14.04 14.08
CA ILE A 386 13.90 -13.42 14.58
C ILE A 386 14.06 -13.02 16.05
N THR A 387 13.78 -11.75 16.35
CA THR A 387 13.75 -11.23 17.71
C THR A 387 12.35 -10.72 18.03
N LEU A 388 11.74 -11.27 19.09
CA LEU A 388 10.42 -10.86 19.58
C LEU A 388 10.55 -10.19 20.94
N VAL A 389 9.98 -9.00 21.09
CA VAL A 389 10.01 -8.21 22.32
C VAL A 389 8.59 -7.74 22.64
N ALA A 390 8.16 -7.94 23.88
CA ALA A 390 6.87 -7.47 24.35
C ALA A 390 6.91 -5.97 24.68
N ALA A 391 5.74 -5.33 24.74
CA ALA A 391 5.60 -3.90 25.03
C ALA A 391 6.16 -3.48 26.40
N ASP A 392 6.22 -4.42 27.36
CA ASP A 392 6.82 -4.24 28.69
C ASP A 392 8.35 -4.47 28.70
N GLY A 393 8.96 -4.71 27.54
CA GLY A 393 10.37 -5.01 27.37
C GLY A 393 10.76 -6.46 27.67
N SER A 394 9.82 -7.31 28.09
CA SER A 394 10.08 -8.73 28.29
C SER A 394 10.20 -9.48 26.96
N ALA A 395 10.61 -10.75 27.03
CA ALA A 395 10.70 -11.58 25.83
C ALA A 395 9.31 -11.75 25.20
N GLY A 396 9.22 -11.48 23.89
CA GLY A 396 7.99 -11.62 23.14
C GLY A 396 7.61 -13.10 22.94
N GLU A 397 6.31 -13.31 22.76
CA GLU A 397 5.70 -14.60 22.57
C GLU A 397 5.25 -14.80 21.12
N MET A 398 5.02 -16.05 20.75
CA MET A 398 4.36 -16.43 19.50
C MET A 398 3.07 -17.20 19.78
N GLN A 399 2.12 -17.12 18.85
CA GLN A 399 1.02 -18.06 18.69
C GLN A 399 1.27 -18.84 17.40
N CYS A 400 1.35 -20.16 17.48
CA CYS A 400 1.56 -21.01 16.33
C CYS A 400 0.57 -22.17 16.33
N VAL A 401 -0.15 -22.34 15.22
CA VAL A 401 -1.17 -23.38 15.03
C VAL A 401 -1.05 -23.96 13.63
N GLY A 402 -1.17 -25.28 13.53
CA GLY A 402 -1.21 -26.02 12.26
C GLY A 402 0.17 -26.46 11.75
N LEU A 403 1.25 -26.06 12.41
CA LEU A 403 2.64 -26.40 12.08
C LEU A 403 3.39 -27.05 13.26
N GLU A 404 2.66 -27.55 14.25
CA GLU A 404 3.25 -28.23 15.41
C GLU A 404 4.07 -29.45 14.96
N GLY A 405 5.34 -29.52 15.41
CA GLY A 405 6.25 -30.60 15.05
C GLY A 405 6.84 -30.52 13.64
N ALA A 406 6.54 -29.48 12.85
CA ALA A 406 7.17 -29.28 11.55
C ALA A 406 8.69 -29.07 11.70
N SER A 407 9.48 -29.80 10.92
CA SER A 407 10.93 -29.66 10.85
C SER A 407 11.33 -28.60 9.83
N GLY A 408 12.45 -27.90 10.05
CA GLY A 408 13.00 -26.96 9.07
C GLY A 408 12.43 -25.53 9.11
N LEU A 409 11.51 -25.25 10.04
CA LEU A 409 10.99 -23.90 10.28
C LEU A 409 12.07 -22.90 10.71
N GLY A 410 13.16 -23.36 11.34
CA GLY A 410 14.18 -22.49 11.95
C GLY A 410 13.83 -21.99 13.35
N ILE A 411 12.54 -22.02 13.71
CA ILE A 411 12.02 -21.79 15.07
C ILE A 411 11.02 -22.88 15.46
N PRO A 412 10.82 -23.18 16.76
CA PRO A 412 9.78 -24.11 17.17
C PRO A 412 8.39 -23.48 17.05
N CYS A 413 7.43 -24.18 16.46
CA CYS A 413 6.01 -23.78 16.47
C CYS A 413 5.43 -24.01 17.88
N THR A 414 5.25 -22.93 18.66
CA THR A 414 4.78 -23.00 20.06
C THR A 414 3.75 -21.91 20.37
N ASN A 415 3.16 -21.96 21.57
CA ASN A 415 2.24 -20.94 22.09
C ASN A 415 2.82 -20.28 23.35
N GLY A 416 3.93 -19.56 23.19
CA GLY A 416 4.67 -18.96 24.30
C GLY A 416 5.92 -18.23 23.86
N THR A 417 6.82 -17.98 24.80
CA THR A 417 8.07 -17.25 24.54
C THR A 417 8.94 -17.99 23.53
N LEU A 418 9.41 -17.27 22.51
CA LEU A 418 10.38 -17.81 21.57
C LEU A 418 11.72 -18.00 22.29
N THR A 419 12.08 -19.23 22.58
CA THR A 419 13.41 -19.55 23.13
C THR A 419 14.44 -19.35 22.03
N VAL A 420 15.18 -18.24 22.10
CA VAL A 420 16.26 -17.75 21.23
C VAL A 420 16.65 -18.72 20.09
N SER A 421 16.27 -18.38 18.85
CA SER A 421 16.91 -18.95 17.67
C SER A 421 18.30 -18.34 17.52
N LYS A 422 19.32 -19.18 17.35
CA LYS A 422 20.66 -18.72 16.96
C LYS A 422 20.69 -18.24 15.52
#